data_AF-A0A7C3GVI5-F1
#
_entry.id   AF-A0A7C3GVI5-F1
#
_cell.length_a   1.000
_cell.length_b   1.000
_cell.length_c   1.000
_cell.angle_alpha   90.00
_cell.angle_beta   90.00
_cell.angle_gamma   90.00
#
_symmetry.space_group_name_H-M   'P 1'
#
loop_
_entity.id
_entity.type
_entity.pdbx_description
1 polymer ?
#
loop_
_entity_poly.entity_id
_entity_poly.type
_entity_poly.pdbx_seq_one_letter_code
_entity_poly.pdbx_strand_id
1 'polypeptide(L)'
;MQMLRDLIEFPVVTDKVIWEARQVLRDMGEKPKPHILLRIKLSGTYFEQRALEPYVSVGKVRSLFVEISEDGLTASAYFDKPLPTEGMIEFGYGNEAMFRLKSPFDPDNVRVLDPKFLRKKNVMFLERFFPDRG
;
A
#
# COMPACT_ATOMS: atom_id res chain seq x y z
N MET A 1 9.66 -17.62 -40.91
CA MET A 1 8.36 -17.26 -40.32
C MET A 1 8.60 -16.94 -38.85
N GLN A 2 8.76 -15.66 -38.53
CA GLN A 2 9.14 -15.18 -37.21
C GLN A 2 7.85 -14.91 -36.44
N MET A 3 7.34 -15.90 -35.71
CA MET A 3 6.20 -15.68 -34.81
C MET A 3 6.72 -14.89 -33.61
N LEU A 4 6.46 -13.59 -33.64
CA LEU A 4 6.60 -12.68 -32.51
C LEU A 4 5.90 -13.30 -31.31
N ARG A 5 6.71 -13.74 -30.34
CA ARG A 5 6.27 -13.97 -28.97
C ARG A 5 5.96 -12.59 -28.42
N ASP A 6 4.70 -12.17 -28.52
CA ASP A 6 4.18 -11.14 -27.64
C ASP A 6 4.19 -11.74 -26.23
N LEU A 7 5.38 -11.75 -25.62
CA LEU A 7 5.53 -11.97 -24.19
C LEU A 7 4.77 -10.83 -23.52
N ILE A 8 3.55 -11.11 -23.09
CA ILE A 8 2.89 -10.28 -22.09
C ILE A 8 3.82 -10.35 -20.88
N GLU A 9 4.59 -9.29 -20.65
CA GLU A 9 5.41 -9.17 -19.45
C GLU A 9 4.46 -9.20 -18.25
N PHE A 10 4.51 -10.31 -17.52
CA PHE A 10 3.77 -10.49 -16.28
C PHE A 10 4.71 -10.14 -15.11
N PRO A 11 4.29 -9.28 -14.16
CA PRO A 11 2.98 -8.64 -14.05
C PRO A 11 2.75 -7.53 -15.10
N VAL A 12 1.49 -7.35 -15.50
CA VAL A 12 1.11 -6.30 -16.47
C VAL A 12 1.51 -4.93 -15.93
N VAL A 13 2.28 -4.15 -16.69
CA VAL A 13 2.61 -2.77 -16.31
C VAL A 13 1.48 -1.83 -16.76
N THR A 14 0.94 -1.01 -15.86
CA THR A 14 -0.21 -0.13 -16.13
C THR A 14 0.03 1.30 -15.64
N ASP A 15 -0.45 2.27 -16.42
CA ASP A 15 -0.54 3.70 -16.07
C ASP A 15 -1.98 4.14 -15.76
N LYS A 16 -2.96 3.23 -15.88
CA LYS A 16 -4.37 3.51 -15.60
C LYS A 16 -4.66 3.59 -14.10
N VAL A 17 -3.81 2.98 -13.29
CA VAL A 17 -3.95 2.98 -11.84
C VAL A 17 -3.09 4.08 -11.26
N ILE A 18 -3.74 4.99 -10.54
CA ILE A 18 -3.09 6.04 -9.76
C ILE A 18 -3.01 5.62 -8.28
N TRP A 19 -2.07 6.22 -7.55
CA TRP A 19 -1.88 5.94 -6.13
C TRP A 19 -1.79 7.23 -5.30
N GLU A 20 -2.25 7.14 -4.06
CA GLU A 20 -2.10 8.18 -3.04
C GLU A 20 -1.58 7.55 -1.75
N ALA A 21 -0.53 8.12 -1.14
CA ALA A 21 0.01 7.63 0.12
C ALA A 21 -0.21 8.61 1.27
N ARG A 22 -0.62 8.09 2.44
CA ARG A 22 -0.73 8.88 3.67
C ARG A 22 -0.51 8.05 4.91
N GLN A 23 0.03 8.65 5.96
CA GLN A 23 -0.04 8.07 7.29
C GLN A 23 -1.44 8.22 7.86
N VAL A 24 -1.91 7.18 8.56
CA VAL A 24 -3.23 7.13 9.17
C VAL A 24 -3.14 6.55 10.57
N LEU A 25 -4.07 6.96 11.44
CA LEU A 25 -4.34 6.25 12.68
C LEU A 25 -5.46 5.24 12.43
N ARG A 26 -5.22 3.99 12.80
CA ARG A 26 -6.22 2.92 12.65
C ARG A 26 -6.35 2.13 13.94
N ASP A 27 -7.58 1.91 14.36
CA ASP A 27 -7.88 0.93 15.38
C ASP A 27 -7.79 -0.48 14.76
N MET A 28 -7.00 -1.35 15.38
CA MET A 28 -6.79 -2.72 14.92
C MET A 28 -7.53 -3.74 15.78
N GLY A 29 -8.32 -3.31 16.76
CA GLY A 29 -9.15 -4.17 17.62
C GLY A 29 -8.39 -5.04 18.64
N GLU A 30 -7.15 -5.44 18.33
CA GLU A 30 -6.35 -6.33 19.17
C GLU A 30 -5.60 -5.60 20.30
N LYS A 31 -5.43 -4.28 20.20
CA LYS A 31 -4.67 -3.49 21.18
C LYS A 31 -5.47 -2.26 21.60
N PRO A 32 -5.30 -1.79 22.84
CA PRO A 32 -6.09 -0.67 23.39
C PRO A 32 -5.77 0.70 22.77
N LYS A 33 -4.93 0.78 21.74
CA LYS A 33 -4.44 2.04 21.17
C LYS A 33 -4.42 1.98 19.65
N PRO A 34 -4.79 3.07 18.97
CA PRO A 34 -4.66 3.16 17.52
C PRO A 34 -3.20 3.01 17.09
N HIS A 35 -3.00 2.40 15.93
CA HIS A 35 -1.70 2.22 15.29
C HIS A 35 -1.50 3.28 14.22
N ILE A 36 -0.28 3.81 14.11
CA ILE A 36 0.14 4.52 12.91
C ILE A 36 0.43 3.47 11.84
N LEU A 37 -0.23 3.62 10.70
CA LEU A 37 0.02 2.83 9.51
C LEU A 37 0.28 3.78 8.34
N LEU A 38 1.05 3.32 7.35
CA LEU A 38 1.08 3.96 6.05
C LEU A 38 0.00 3.31 5.19
N ARG A 39 -0.86 4.13 4.58
CA ARG A 39 -1.90 3.69 3.67
C ARG A 39 -1.58 4.13 2.25
N ILE A 40 -1.50 3.18 1.32
CA ILE A 40 -1.52 3.43 -0.12
C ILE A 40 -2.92 3.13 -0.64
N LYS A 41 -3.59 4.15 -1.18
CA LYS A 41 -4.87 4.00 -1.88
C LYS A 41 -4.59 3.90 -3.39
N LEU A 42 -5.10 2.85 -4.03
CA LEU A 42 -5.10 2.68 -5.47
C LEU A 42 -6.49 2.99 -6.03
N SER A 43 -6.55 3.60 -7.22
CA SER A 43 -7.79 3.87 -7.96
C SER A 43 -7.54 3.97 -9.46
N GLY A 44 -8.61 4.06 -10.27
CA GLY A 44 -8.51 4.16 -11.74
C GLY A 44 -8.75 2.83 -12.47
N THR A 45 -9.05 1.76 -11.74
CA THR A 45 -9.51 0.48 -12.28
C THR A 45 -10.50 -0.20 -11.32
N TYR A 46 -11.07 -1.32 -11.74
CA TYR A 46 -11.91 -2.17 -10.91
C TYR A 46 -11.05 -3.26 -10.24
N PHE A 47 -11.14 -3.34 -8.93
CA PHE A 47 -10.48 -4.33 -8.09
C PHE A 47 -11.52 -5.38 -7.68
N GLU A 48 -11.40 -6.59 -8.21
CA GLU A 48 -12.34 -7.67 -7.92
C GLU A 48 -12.22 -8.15 -6.46
N GLN A 49 -13.34 -8.42 -5.81
CA GLN A 49 -13.29 -9.21 -4.58
C GLN A 49 -13.07 -10.68 -4.94
N ARG A 50 -12.03 -11.28 -4.38
CA ARG A 50 -11.64 -12.67 -4.63
C ARG A 50 -11.50 -13.42 -3.31
N ALA A 51 -11.56 -14.76 -3.38
CA ALA A 51 -11.33 -15.61 -2.22
C ALA A 51 -9.87 -15.56 -1.74
N LEU A 52 -8.93 -15.33 -2.66
CA LEU A 52 -7.53 -15.10 -2.32
C LEU A 52 -7.36 -13.72 -1.69
N GLU A 53 -6.50 -13.62 -0.68
CA GLU A 53 -6.26 -12.36 0.02
C GLU A 53 -5.53 -11.36 -0.89
N PRO A 54 -6.09 -10.14 -1.09
CA PRO A 54 -5.44 -9.08 -1.84
C PRO A 54 -4.21 -8.54 -1.12
N TYR A 55 -3.21 -8.11 -1.89
CA TYR A 55 -2.04 -7.43 -1.35
C TYR A 55 -1.57 -6.29 -2.26
N VAL A 56 -0.85 -5.35 -1.65
CA VAL A 56 0.02 -4.41 -2.37
C VAL A 56 1.44 -4.59 -1.87
N SER A 57 2.40 -4.56 -2.79
CA SER A 57 3.83 -4.48 -2.45
C SER A 57 4.43 -3.16 -2.92
N VAL A 58 5.45 -2.70 -2.21
CA VAL A 58 6.38 -1.67 -2.65
C VAL A 58 7.78 -2.23 -2.53
N GLY A 59 8.39 -2.55 -3.68
CA GLY A 59 9.61 -3.34 -3.72
C GLY A 59 9.41 -4.69 -3.01
N LYS A 60 10.14 -4.93 -1.91
CA LYS A 60 10.03 -6.17 -1.11
C LYS A 60 9.06 -6.08 0.07
N VAL A 61 8.52 -4.91 0.35
CA VAL A 61 7.62 -4.70 1.49
C VAL A 61 6.18 -4.96 1.06
N ARG A 62 5.50 -5.88 1.72
CA ARG A 62 4.11 -6.24 1.46
C ARG A 62 3.18 -5.62 2.50
N SER A 63 1.99 -5.23 2.08
CA SER A 63 0.93 -4.69 2.94
C SER A 63 0.54 -5.70 4.00
N LEU A 64 0.19 -5.20 5.20
CA LEU A 64 -0.41 -6.00 6.27
C LEU A 64 -1.77 -6.55 5.85
N PHE A 65 -2.60 -5.73 5.21
CA PHE A 65 -3.87 -6.13 4.60
C PHE A 65 -4.31 -5.06 3.57
N VAL A 66 -5.31 -5.40 2.76
CA VAL A 66 -5.92 -4.51 1.77
C VAL A 66 -7.43 -4.50 1.93
N GLU A 67 -8.02 -3.31 1.92
CA GLU A 67 -9.46 -3.12 1.86
C GLU A 67 -9.85 -2.67 0.46
N ILE A 68 -10.63 -3.50 -0.23
CA ILE A 68 -11.28 -3.12 -1.48
C ILE A 68 -12.63 -2.51 -1.13
N SER A 69 -12.96 -1.34 -1.67
CA SER A 69 -14.26 -0.70 -1.46
C SER A 69 -15.40 -1.57 -1.99
N GLU A 70 -16.62 -1.37 -1.48
CA GLU A 70 -17.80 -2.15 -1.90
C GLU A 70 -18.07 -2.04 -3.41
N ASP A 71 -17.81 -0.87 -4.00
CA ASP A 71 -17.92 -0.63 -5.44
C ASP A 71 -16.74 -1.17 -6.26
N GLY A 72 -15.71 -1.71 -5.60
CA GLY A 72 -14.49 -2.20 -6.24
C GLY A 72 -13.64 -1.12 -6.92
N LEU A 73 -13.92 0.18 -6.78
CA LEU A 73 -13.20 1.24 -7.49
C LEU A 73 -11.93 1.69 -6.77
N THR A 74 -11.75 1.26 -5.52
CA THR A 74 -10.57 1.60 -4.73
C THR A 74 -10.04 0.41 -3.96
N ALA A 75 -8.72 0.31 -3.84
CA ALA A 75 -8.05 -0.62 -2.95
C ALA A 75 -7.12 0.16 -2.01
N SER A 76 -7.37 0.06 -0.70
CA SER A 76 -6.56 0.69 0.34
C SER A 76 -5.68 -0.35 1.02
N ALA A 77 -4.39 -0.29 0.72
CA ALA A 77 -3.38 -1.14 1.33
C ALA A 77 -2.75 -0.46 2.55
N TYR A 78 -2.59 -1.20 3.64
CA TYR A 78 -2.04 -0.67 4.89
C TYR A 78 -0.74 -1.37 5.25
N PHE A 79 0.26 -0.60 5.68
CA PHE A 79 1.59 -1.06 6.03
C PHE A 79 1.92 -0.67 7.48
N ASP A 80 2.44 -1.62 8.25
CA ASP A 80 2.83 -1.48 9.65
C ASP A 80 4.33 -1.19 9.85
N LYS A 81 5.04 -1.08 8.72
CA LYS A 81 6.46 -0.79 8.60
C LYS A 81 6.68 0.38 7.64
N PRO A 82 7.77 1.14 7.81
CA PRO A 82 8.21 2.10 6.80
C PRO A 82 8.37 1.44 5.44
N LEU A 83 8.00 2.16 4.38
CA LEU A 83 8.24 1.76 3.00
C LEU A 83 9.67 2.14 2.58
N PRO A 84 10.25 1.44 1.58
CA PRO A 84 11.56 1.81 1.06
C PRO A 84 11.52 3.20 0.40
N THR A 85 12.69 3.82 0.25
CA THR A 85 12.84 5.14 -0.43
C THR A 85 12.57 5.09 -1.93
N GLU A 86 12.60 3.89 -2.52
CA GLU A 86 12.31 3.62 -3.92
C GLU A 86 11.65 2.24 -4.05
N GLY A 87 10.82 2.06 -5.07
CA GLY A 87 10.23 0.77 -5.37
C GLY A 87 9.02 0.87 -6.29
N MET A 88 8.78 -0.19 -7.05
CA MET A 88 7.55 -0.30 -7.84
C MET A 88 6.40 -0.71 -6.95
N ILE A 89 5.22 -0.15 -7.20
CA ILE A 89 3.99 -0.56 -6.54
C ILE A 89 3.37 -1.69 -7.36
N GLU A 90 3.07 -2.81 -6.72
CA GLU A 90 2.37 -3.93 -7.35
C GLU A 90 1.10 -4.26 -6.57
N PHE A 91 0.06 -4.70 -7.28
CA PHE A 91 -1.17 -5.21 -6.68
C PHE A 91 -1.36 -6.67 -7.11
N GLY A 92 -1.81 -7.51 -6.19
CA GLY A 92 -1.95 -8.92 -6.44
C GLY A 92 -2.89 -9.63 -5.46
N TYR A 93 -3.03 -10.94 -5.66
CA TYR A 93 -3.77 -11.82 -4.75
C TYR A 93 -2.94 -13.05 -4.42
N GLY A 94 -2.96 -13.51 -3.16
CA GLY A 94 -2.16 -14.66 -2.75
C GLY A 94 -0.67 -14.41 -2.97
N ASN A 95 -0.04 -15.10 -3.92
CA ASN A 95 1.37 -14.90 -4.28
C ASN A 95 1.57 -14.39 -5.71
N GLU A 96 0.48 -14.00 -6.38
CA GLU A 96 0.50 -13.61 -7.78
C GLU A 96 0.30 -12.10 -7.91
N ALA A 97 1.26 -11.41 -8.54
CA ALA A 97 1.14 -10.00 -8.87
C ALA A 97 0.28 -9.84 -10.12
N MET A 98 -0.87 -9.18 -10.02
CA MET A 98 -1.76 -8.98 -11.17
C MET A 98 -1.23 -7.88 -12.10
N PHE A 99 -0.77 -6.79 -11.50
CA PHE A 99 -0.19 -5.67 -12.24
C PHE A 99 0.80 -4.89 -11.39
N ARG A 100 1.70 -4.21 -12.10
CA ARG A 100 2.67 -3.26 -11.57
C ARG A 100 2.32 -1.87 -12.06
N LEU A 101 2.34 -0.88 -11.18
CA LEU A 101 2.12 0.51 -11.57
C LEU A 101 3.36 1.03 -12.29
N LYS A 102 3.15 1.80 -13.36
CA LYS A 102 4.23 2.47 -14.10
C LYS A 102 4.88 3.59 -13.27
N SER A 103 4.09 4.27 -12.44
CA SER A 103 4.58 5.28 -11.51
C SER A 103 5.17 4.58 -10.27
N PRO A 104 6.47 4.75 -9.98
CA PRO A 104 7.08 4.18 -8.79
C PRO A 104 6.52 4.84 -7.52
N PHE A 105 6.75 4.20 -6.37
CA PHE A 105 6.55 4.84 -5.08
C PHE A 105 7.58 5.94 -4.87
N ASP A 106 7.11 7.08 -4.35
CA ASP A 106 7.92 8.23 -3.99
C ASP A 106 7.56 8.64 -2.54
N PRO A 107 8.51 8.54 -1.58
CA PRO A 107 8.27 8.89 -0.19
C PRO A 107 7.93 10.37 0.01
N ASP A 108 8.37 11.27 -0.88
CA ASP A 108 8.10 12.71 -0.76
C ASP A 108 6.62 13.05 -1.02
N ASN A 109 5.90 12.16 -1.70
CA ASN A 109 4.45 12.27 -1.93
C ASN A 109 3.61 11.66 -0.81
N VAL A 110 4.23 11.15 0.26
CA VAL A 110 3.48 10.61 1.41
C VAL A 110 3.00 11.75 2.30
N ARG A 111 1.69 11.87 2.45
CA ARG A 111 1.12 12.81 3.44
C ARG A 111 1.30 12.27 4.85
N VAL A 112 2.24 12.85 5.59
CA VAL A 112 2.58 12.49 6.97
C VAL A 112 1.58 13.09 7.97
N LEU A 113 1.26 12.37 9.05
CA LEU A 113 0.45 12.91 10.14
C LEU A 113 1.20 14.02 10.86
N ASP A 114 0.52 15.10 11.27
CA ASP A 114 1.17 16.13 12.09
C ASP A 114 1.52 15.53 13.48
N PRO A 115 2.83 15.39 13.78
CA PRO A 115 3.25 14.70 14.99
C PRO A 115 2.83 15.42 16.28
N LYS A 116 2.53 16.72 16.22
CA LYS A 116 2.09 17.50 17.40
C LYS A 116 0.79 16.97 18.01
N PHE A 117 -0.04 16.29 17.22
CA PHE A 117 -1.27 15.67 17.68
C PHE A 117 -1.08 14.21 18.15
N LEU A 118 0.14 13.65 18.00
CA LEU A 118 0.45 12.28 18.38
C LEU A 118 1.16 12.25 19.73
N ARG A 119 0.49 11.70 20.75
CA ARG A 119 1.10 11.47 22.07
C ARG A 119 1.54 10.01 22.19
N LYS A 120 2.81 9.78 22.54
CA LYS A 120 3.43 8.45 22.69
C LYS A 120 2.62 7.48 23.56
N LYS A 121 1.99 7.98 24.62
CA LYS A 121 1.16 7.16 25.52
C LYS A 121 -0.13 6.64 24.88
N ASN A 122 -0.57 7.20 23.75
CA ASN A 122 -1.90 6.94 23.19
C ASN A 122 -1.87 6.28 21.81
N VAL A 123 -0.69 6.04 21.23
CA VAL A 123 -0.56 5.59 19.85
C VAL A 123 0.54 4.53 19.74
N MET A 124 0.27 3.46 19.02
CA MET A 124 1.24 2.41 18.70
C MET A 124 2.05 2.79 17.46
N PHE A 125 3.31 2.32 17.43
CA PHE A 125 4.26 2.52 16.31
C PHE A 125 4.72 3.96 16.06
N LEU A 126 4.56 4.86 17.04
CA LEU A 126 5.08 6.24 16.92
C LEU A 126 6.56 6.28 16.54
N GLU A 127 7.41 5.53 17.25
CA GLU A 127 8.86 5.49 17.03
C GLU A 127 9.26 4.89 15.66
N ARG A 128 8.41 4.04 15.08
CA ARG A 128 8.68 3.45 13.76
C ARG A 128 8.57 4.46 12.63
N PHE A 129 7.70 5.45 12.80
CA PHE A 129 7.42 6.48 11.78
C PHE A 129 8.00 7.85 12.16
N PHE A 130 8.38 8.05 13.42
CA PHE A 130 8.97 9.28 13.97
C PHE A 130 10.09 8.93 14.97
N PRO A 131 11.27 8.53 14.49
CA PRO A 131 12.36 8.03 15.33
C PRO A 131 12.86 9.08 16.34
N ASP A 132 12.84 10.37 15.99
CA ASP A 132 13.28 11.47 16.86
C ASP A 132 12.30 11.80 18.00
N ARG A 133 11.20 11.05 18.13
CA ARG A 133 10.19 11.21 19.18
C ARG A 133 10.05 9.98 20.09
N GLY A 134 11.00 9.06 19.99
CA GLY A 134 11.20 7.94 20.93
C GLY A 134 11.76 8.39 22.26
#